data_AF-A0A3P8K0W3-F1
#
_entry.id   AF-A0A3P8K0W3-F1
#
_cell.length_a   1.000
_cell.length_b   1.000
_cell.length_c   1.000
_cell.angle_alpha   90.00
_cell.angle_beta   90.00
_cell.angle_gamma   90.00
#
_symmetry.space_group_name_H-M   'P 1'
#
loop_
_entity.id
_entity.type
_entity.pdbx_description
1 polymer ?
#
loop_
_entity_poly.entity_id
_entity_poly.type
_entity_poly.pdbx_seq_one_letter_code
_entity_poly.pdbx_strand_id
1 'polypeptide(L)'
;MSKRFVIYSPQFFLSPCSATLISALYGDPNLQVEHHDLQLASESAESLLAYRKADLIFSLSPLATPSTVCLPFAEIEMVLVCRQNHPRIADLTSAKAVARERFTDYLTKEAGMQAVDYRLEKLFPERNIAFSSDSHIAILNIISQTDFIGFIPKSRQARRYLTTG
;
A
#
# COMPACT_ATOMS: atom_id res chain seq x y z
N MET A 1 -3.42 -34.28 0.12
CA MET A 1 -3.34 -33.31 -0.99
C MET A 1 -3.30 -31.93 -0.39
N SER A 2 -2.35 -31.07 -0.79
CA SER A 2 -2.31 -29.69 -0.31
C SER A 2 -3.44 -28.90 -0.96
N LYS A 3 -4.22 -28.16 -0.16
CA LYS A 3 -5.24 -27.24 -0.66
C LYS A 3 -4.58 -25.87 -0.84
N ARG A 4 -4.82 -25.22 -1.97
CA ARG A 4 -4.32 -23.87 -2.24
C ARG A 4 -5.39 -22.84 -1.91
N PHE A 5 -4.98 -21.72 -1.31
CA PHE A 5 -5.80 -20.56 -1.02
C PHE A 5 -5.16 -19.32 -1.65
N VAL A 6 -5.81 -18.71 -2.62
CA VAL A 6 -5.27 -17.63 -3.45
C VAL A 6 -5.80 -16.28 -3.00
N ILE A 7 -4.90 -15.35 -2.67
CA ILE A 7 -5.21 -14.00 -2.19
C ILE A 7 -4.69 -12.97 -3.18
N TYR A 8 -5.52 -12.02 -3.58
CA TYR A 8 -5.07 -10.81 -4.28
C TYR A 8 -5.19 -9.58 -3.36
N SER A 9 -4.17 -8.73 -3.34
CA SER A 9 -4.21 -7.47 -2.58
C SER A 9 -3.25 -6.41 -3.12
N PRO A 10 -3.40 -5.13 -2.73
CA PRO A 10 -2.41 -4.09 -2.98
C PRO A 10 -1.06 -4.38 -2.29
N GLN A 11 0.06 -3.87 -2.80
CA GLN A 11 1.42 -4.11 -2.25
C GLN A 11 1.58 -3.71 -0.78
N PHE A 12 0.92 -2.64 -0.35
CA PHE A 12 1.03 -2.10 1.00
C PHE A 12 -0.01 -2.66 1.97
N PHE A 13 -0.76 -3.70 1.56
CA PHE A 13 -1.68 -4.41 2.44
C PHE A 13 -0.96 -5.32 3.47
N LEU A 14 0.38 -5.29 3.51
CA LEU A 14 1.24 -5.93 4.51
C LEU A 14 1.17 -5.23 5.90
N SER A 15 -0.04 -4.89 6.33
CA SER A 15 -0.31 -4.40 7.68
C SER A 15 -0.27 -5.54 8.70
N PRO A 16 -0.17 -5.26 10.02
CA PRO A 16 -0.32 -6.30 11.06
C PRO A 16 -1.62 -7.12 10.93
N CYS A 17 -2.66 -6.59 10.29
CA CYS A 17 -3.92 -7.29 10.08
C CYS A 17 -3.80 -8.43 9.06
N SER A 18 -3.00 -8.28 8.00
CA SER A 18 -2.77 -9.38 7.05
C SER A 18 -1.92 -10.49 7.66
N ALA A 19 -0.93 -10.15 8.50
CA ALA A 19 -0.17 -11.15 9.24
C ALA A 19 -1.05 -12.01 10.16
N THR A 20 -2.09 -11.42 10.77
CA THR A 20 -3.06 -12.16 11.60
C THR A 20 -3.90 -13.12 10.75
N LEU A 21 -4.39 -12.67 9.59
CA LEU A 21 -5.13 -13.54 8.66
C LEU A 21 -4.27 -14.71 8.19
N ILE A 22 -3.05 -14.42 7.72
CA ILE A 22 -2.12 -15.44 7.23
C ILE A 22 -1.80 -16.44 8.36
N SER A 23 -1.57 -15.95 9.59
CA SER A 23 -1.34 -16.82 10.75
C SER A 23 -2.54 -17.72 11.07
N ALA A 24 -3.78 -17.20 10.93
CA ALA A 24 -4.98 -18.00 11.11
C ALA A 24 -5.14 -19.07 10.03
N LEU A 25 -4.80 -18.76 8.77
CA LEU A 25 -4.82 -19.70 7.65
C LEU A 25 -3.80 -20.84 7.84
N TYR A 26 -2.61 -20.54 8.38
CA TYR A 26 -1.61 -21.55 8.71
C TYR A 26 -1.99 -22.51 9.85
N GLY A 27 -3.14 -22.29 10.50
CA GLY A 27 -3.71 -23.27 11.43
C GLY A 27 -4.08 -24.60 10.76
N ASP A 28 -4.29 -24.62 9.44
CA ASP A 28 -4.45 -25.84 8.66
C ASP A 28 -3.11 -26.25 8.01
N PRO A 29 -2.48 -27.36 8.43
CA PRO A 29 -1.17 -27.78 7.92
C PRO A 29 -1.19 -28.22 6.45
N ASN A 30 -2.38 -28.42 5.85
CA ASN A 30 -2.52 -28.79 4.44
C ASN A 30 -2.77 -27.58 3.54
N LEU A 31 -2.84 -26.37 4.09
CA LEU A 31 -3.15 -25.16 3.34
C LEU A 31 -1.87 -24.46 2.87
N GLN A 32 -1.81 -24.18 1.57
CA GLN A 32 -0.80 -23.31 0.96
C GLN A 32 -1.47 -21.99 0.59
N VAL A 33 -0.90 -20.88 1.06
CA VAL A 33 -1.39 -19.54 0.70
C VAL A 33 -0.54 -18.98 -0.43
N GLU A 34 -1.19 -18.62 -1.53
CA GLU A 34 -0.59 -17.93 -2.68
C GLU A 34 -1.06 -16.48 -2.67
N HIS A 35 -0.14 -15.53 -2.88
CA HIS A 35 -0.44 -14.10 -2.90
C HIS A 35 -0.05 -13.48 -4.24
N HIS A 36 -0.91 -12.61 -4.74
CA HIS A 36 -0.66 -11.81 -5.93
C HIS A 36 -0.94 -10.33 -5.66
N ASP A 37 -0.12 -9.48 -6.27
CA ASP A 37 -0.38 -8.05 -6.30
C ASP A 37 -1.57 -7.75 -7.21
N LEU A 38 -2.61 -7.14 -6.64
CA LEU A 38 -3.82 -6.75 -7.36
C LEU A 38 -3.50 -5.70 -8.45
N GLN A 39 -2.50 -4.86 -8.24
CA GLN A 39 -2.09 -3.85 -9.22
C GLN A 39 -1.49 -4.48 -10.49
N LEU A 40 -0.87 -5.67 -10.37
CA LEU A 40 -0.27 -6.39 -11.49
C LEU A 40 -1.27 -7.37 -12.16
N ALA A 41 -2.48 -7.50 -11.63
CA ALA A 41 -3.50 -8.36 -12.21
C ALA A 41 -3.94 -7.84 -13.59
N SER A 42 -4.02 -8.74 -14.56
CA SER A 42 -4.56 -8.46 -15.89
C SER A 42 -6.09 -8.51 -15.95
N GLU A 43 -6.73 -9.09 -14.94
CA GLU A 43 -8.17 -9.30 -14.82
C GLU A 43 -8.74 -8.45 -13.67
N SER A 44 -10.02 -8.10 -13.77
CA SER A 44 -10.71 -7.38 -12.68
C SER A 44 -10.88 -8.27 -11.45
N ALA A 45 -11.01 -7.67 -10.27
CA ALA A 45 -11.26 -8.39 -9.02
C ALA A 45 -12.53 -9.27 -9.10
N GLU A 46 -13.59 -8.77 -9.73
CA GLU A 46 -14.83 -9.51 -9.95
C GLU A 46 -14.61 -10.74 -10.81
N SER A 47 -13.77 -10.62 -11.86
CA SER A 47 -13.46 -11.71 -12.79
C SER A 47 -12.63 -12.79 -12.08
N LEU A 48 -11.64 -12.37 -11.29
CA LEU A 48 -10.83 -13.28 -10.47
C LEU A 48 -11.69 -14.11 -9.50
N LEU A 49 -12.69 -13.49 -8.86
CA LEU A 49 -13.63 -14.20 -7.98
C LEU A 49 -14.61 -15.09 -8.77
N ALA A 50 -15.21 -14.57 -9.83
CA ALA A 50 -16.22 -15.28 -10.62
C ALA A 50 -15.66 -16.56 -11.26
N TYR A 51 -14.42 -16.51 -11.74
CA TYR A 51 -13.72 -17.66 -12.32
C TYR A 51 -12.95 -18.50 -11.30
N ARG A 52 -13.11 -18.23 -9.99
CA ARG A 52 -12.43 -18.94 -8.89
C ARG A 52 -10.90 -18.96 -9.02
N LYS A 53 -10.34 -17.88 -9.56
CA LYS A 53 -8.90 -17.63 -9.63
C LYS A 53 -8.36 -17.01 -8.33
N ALA A 54 -9.26 -16.42 -7.53
CA ALA A 54 -8.98 -15.95 -6.18
C ALA A 54 -10.01 -16.53 -5.20
N ASP A 55 -9.55 -16.85 -3.99
CA ASP A 55 -10.40 -17.20 -2.85
C ASP A 55 -10.76 -15.96 -2.02
N LEU A 56 -9.86 -14.96 -1.99
CA LEU A 56 -10.04 -13.70 -1.26
C LEU A 56 -9.38 -12.54 -2.01
N ILE A 57 -10.05 -11.39 -2.00
CA ILE A 57 -9.49 -10.15 -2.54
C ILE A 57 -9.59 -9.05 -1.48
N PHE A 58 -8.47 -8.36 -1.26
CA PHE A 58 -8.44 -7.07 -0.59
C PHE A 58 -8.39 -5.97 -1.63
N SER A 59 -9.23 -4.97 -1.48
CA SER A 59 -9.34 -3.83 -2.39
C SER A 59 -9.46 -2.54 -1.59
N LEU A 60 -8.96 -1.44 -2.15
CA LEU A 60 -9.08 -0.10 -1.58
C LEU A 60 -10.37 0.61 -2.02
N SER A 61 -11.12 0.00 -2.93
CA SER A 61 -12.45 0.45 -3.35
C SER A 61 -13.47 -0.68 -3.18
N PRO A 62 -14.71 -0.36 -2.76
CA PRO A 62 -15.75 -1.37 -2.60
C PRO A 62 -16.04 -2.04 -3.95
N LEU A 63 -16.19 -3.36 -3.92
CA LEU A 63 -16.67 -4.15 -5.05
C LEU A 63 -18.13 -4.48 -4.77
N ALA A 64 -19.01 -4.19 -5.72
CA ALA A 64 -20.44 -4.45 -5.59
C ALA A 64 -20.91 -5.34 -6.74
N THR A 65 -21.01 -6.65 -6.49
CA THR A 65 -21.71 -7.56 -7.39
C THR A 65 -22.70 -8.43 -6.60
N PRO A 66 -23.80 -8.89 -7.22
CA PRO A 66 -24.79 -9.74 -6.54
C PRO A 66 -24.23 -11.09 -6.03
N SER A 67 -23.08 -11.51 -6.55
CA SER A 67 -22.44 -12.79 -6.24
C SER A 67 -21.25 -12.67 -5.29
N THR A 68 -20.93 -11.47 -4.79
CA THR A 68 -19.81 -11.24 -3.88
C THR A 68 -20.27 -10.64 -2.55
N VAL A 69 -19.54 -10.97 -1.48
CA VAL A 69 -19.70 -10.35 -0.17
C VAL A 69 -18.48 -9.45 0.04
N CYS A 70 -18.72 -8.13 0.12
CA CYS A 70 -17.68 -7.15 0.39
C CYS A 70 -17.88 -6.57 1.79
N LEU A 71 -16.88 -6.75 2.66
CA LEU A 71 -16.93 -6.28 4.05
C LEU A 71 -15.78 -5.30 4.31
N PRO A 72 -16.01 -4.20 5.07
CA PRO A 72 -14.93 -3.37 5.55
C PRO A 72 -13.95 -4.20 6.39
N PHE A 73 -12.65 -4.11 6.06
CA PHE A 73 -11.62 -4.88 6.75
C PHE A 73 -10.76 -4.01 7.68
N ALA A 74 -10.20 -2.93 7.14
CA ALA A 74 -9.34 -2.01 7.88
C ALA A 74 -9.34 -0.62 7.25
N GLU A 75 -9.13 0.40 8.07
CA GLU A 75 -8.77 1.74 7.62
C GLU A 75 -7.26 1.88 7.52
N ILE A 76 -6.79 2.59 6.50
CA ILE A 76 -5.37 2.84 6.24
C ILE A 76 -5.11 4.33 6.38
N GLU A 77 -4.24 4.69 7.34
CA GLU A 77 -3.78 6.06 7.53
C GLU A 77 -2.60 6.34 6.58
N MET A 78 -2.69 7.38 5.77
CA MET A 78 -1.56 7.86 4.95
C MET A 78 -0.75 8.88 5.74
N VAL A 79 0.57 8.73 5.76
CA VAL A 79 1.50 9.61 6.47
C VAL A 79 2.57 10.15 5.53
N LEU A 80 2.96 11.41 5.76
CA LEU A 80 4.14 11.97 5.13
C LEU A 80 5.40 11.42 5.80
N VAL A 81 6.35 10.96 5.01
CA VAL A 81 7.63 10.41 5.48
C VAL A 81 8.80 11.04 4.75
N CYS A 82 9.95 11.04 5.43
CA CYS A 82 11.26 11.42 4.92
C CYS A 82 12.32 10.54 5.59
N ARG A 83 13.58 10.58 5.12
CA ARG A 83 14.68 9.92 5.83
C ARG A 83 14.91 10.53 7.22
N GLN A 84 15.44 9.73 8.13
CA GLN A 84 15.63 10.11 9.55
C GLN A 84 16.45 11.40 9.74
N ASN A 85 17.47 11.62 8.91
CA ASN A 85 18.37 12.79 9.01
C ASN A 85 18.08 13.86 7.94
N HIS A 86 16.84 13.98 7.48
CA HIS A 86 16.44 14.94 6.45
C HIS A 86 16.89 16.36 6.82
N PRO A 87 17.56 17.13 5.92
CA PRO A 87 18.28 18.35 6.29
C PRO A 87 17.36 19.45 6.81
N ARG A 88 16.07 19.40 6.43
CA ARG A 88 15.04 20.36 6.81
C ARG A 88 13.95 19.77 7.70
N ILE A 89 14.21 18.66 8.39
CA ILE A 89 13.17 17.96 9.20
C ILE A 89 12.48 18.88 10.21
N ALA A 90 13.22 19.81 10.83
CA ALA A 90 12.68 20.80 11.76
C ALA A 90 11.75 21.83 11.10
N ASP A 91 11.87 22.01 9.78
CA ASP A 91 11.07 22.97 9.00
C ASP A 91 9.79 22.33 8.44
N LEU A 92 9.67 21.00 8.44
CA LEU A 92 8.51 20.24 7.92
C LEU A 92 7.29 20.29 8.86
N THR A 93 6.97 21.48 9.37
CA THR A 93 5.90 21.74 10.35
C THR A 93 4.64 22.35 9.75
N SER A 94 4.67 22.71 8.47
CA SER A 94 3.53 23.32 7.77
C SER A 94 3.41 22.83 6.33
N ALA A 95 2.20 22.87 5.77
CA ALA A 95 1.96 22.51 4.38
C ALA A 95 2.82 23.33 3.39
N LYS A 96 3.05 24.62 3.68
CA LYS A 96 3.90 25.49 2.84
C LYS A 96 5.36 25.08 2.84
N ALA A 97 5.88 24.60 3.98
CA ALA A 97 7.24 24.09 4.06
C ALA A 97 7.37 22.76 3.32
N VAL A 98 6.42 21.84 3.54
CA VAL A 98 6.33 20.56 2.83
C VAL A 98 6.25 20.74 1.31
N ALA A 99 5.47 21.72 0.83
CA ALA A 99 5.32 22.01 -0.60
C ALA A 99 6.63 22.42 -1.32
N ARG A 100 7.67 22.82 -0.58
CA ARG A 100 8.98 23.20 -1.15
C ARG A 100 9.92 22.02 -1.38
N GLU A 101 9.56 20.85 -0.86
CA GLU A 101 10.37 19.65 -0.99
C GLU A 101 10.13 18.95 -2.32
N ARG A 102 10.97 17.95 -2.58
CA ARG A 102 10.88 17.07 -3.74
C ARG A 102 10.15 15.80 -3.32
N PHE A 103 9.14 15.41 -4.08
CA PHE A 103 8.23 14.33 -3.73
C PHE A 103 8.55 13.07 -4.52
N THR A 104 8.28 11.93 -3.90
CA THR A 104 8.06 10.66 -4.61
C THR A 104 6.58 10.47 -4.93
N ASP A 105 6.28 9.75 -6.01
CA ASP A 105 4.92 9.47 -6.46
C ASP A 105 4.71 7.98 -6.71
N TYR A 106 3.67 7.39 -6.10
CA TYR A 106 3.37 5.97 -6.26
C TYR A 106 2.38 5.77 -7.41
N LEU A 107 2.82 5.12 -8.47
CA LEU A 107 2.02 4.89 -9.67
C LEU A 107 1.08 3.71 -9.45
N THR A 108 -0.23 3.94 -9.49
CA THR A 108 -1.23 2.90 -9.27
C THR A 108 -2.48 3.08 -10.11
N LYS A 109 -3.09 1.95 -10.46
CA LYS A 109 -4.39 1.89 -11.16
C LYS A 109 -5.55 1.66 -10.19
N GLU A 110 -5.28 1.50 -8.91
CA GLU A 110 -6.31 1.22 -7.92
C GLU A 110 -7.13 2.48 -7.62
N ALA A 111 -8.45 2.40 -7.85
CA ALA A 111 -9.36 3.53 -7.68
C ALA A 111 -9.31 4.14 -6.26
N GLY A 112 -9.10 3.30 -5.23
CA GLY A 112 -8.96 3.77 -3.85
C GLY A 112 -7.74 4.68 -3.65
N MET A 113 -6.62 4.40 -4.32
CA MET A 113 -5.44 5.27 -4.25
C MET A 113 -5.52 6.48 -5.17
N GLN A 114 -6.17 6.37 -6.32
CA GLN A 114 -6.44 7.53 -7.19
C GLN A 114 -7.23 8.62 -6.44
N ALA A 115 -8.15 8.23 -5.55
CA ALA A 115 -8.86 9.15 -4.69
C ALA A 115 -7.94 9.85 -3.66
N VAL A 116 -6.89 9.18 -3.20
CA VAL A 116 -5.86 9.78 -2.35
C VAL A 116 -4.99 10.74 -3.15
N ASP A 117 -4.54 10.35 -4.34
CA ASP A 117 -3.72 11.19 -5.22
C ASP A 117 -4.42 12.51 -5.54
N TYR A 118 -5.71 12.44 -5.87
CA TYR A 118 -6.55 13.62 -6.09
C TYR A 118 -6.62 14.54 -4.86
N ARG A 119 -6.67 13.98 -3.64
CA ARG A 119 -6.62 14.79 -2.40
C ARG A 119 -5.24 15.40 -2.19
N LEU A 120 -4.17 14.67 -2.49
CA LEU A 120 -2.80 15.16 -2.39
C LEU A 120 -2.53 16.30 -3.38
N GLU A 121 -3.04 16.22 -4.60
CA GLU A 121 -2.95 17.30 -5.59
C GLU A 121 -3.66 18.58 -5.13
N LYS A 122 -4.79 18.47 -4.44
CA LYS A 122 -5.47 19.64 -3.84
C LYS A 122 -4.69 20.28 -2.70
N LEU A 123 -4.03 19.47 -1.87
CA LEU A 123 -3.26 19.95 -0.72
C LEU A 123 -1.90 20.53 -1.15
N PHE A 124 -1.29 19.93 -2.16
CA PHE A 124 0.03 20.26 -2.69
C PHE A 124 -0.05 20.39 -4.22
N PRO A 125 -0.65 21.49 -4.72
CA PRO A 125 -0.71 21.74 -6.15
C PRO A 125 0.71 21.91 -6.70
N GLU A 126 0.95 21.34 -7.89
CA GLU A 126 2.24 21.47 -8.58
C GLU A 126 3.46 20.99 -7.77
N ARG A 127 3.25 19.97 -6.90
CA ARG A 127 4.34 19.34 -6.14
C ARG A 127 5.46 18.87 -7.08
N ASN A 128 6.71 19.13 -6.69
CA ASN A 128 7.88 18.75 -7.49
C ASN A 128 8.14 17.25 -7.37
N ILE A 129 7.56 16.45 -8.27
CA ILE A 129 7.79 15.00 -8.33
C ILE A 129 9.20 14.74 -8.89
N ALA A 130 10.06 14.19 -8.05
CA ALA A 130 11.44 13.87 -8.40
C ALA A 130 11.67 12.39 -8.71
N PHE A 131 10.76 11.52 -8.28
CA PHE A 131 10.82 10.07 -8.54
C PHE A 131 9.42 9.46 -8.52
N SER A 132 9.11 8.63 -9.50
CA SER A 132 7.82 7.91 -9.58
C SER A 132 8.07 6.42 -9.76
N SER A 133 7.27 5.57 -9.12
CA SER A 133 7.37 4.12 -9.27
C SER A 133 6.06 3.43 -8.91
N ASP A 134 5.77 2.33 -9.59
CA ASP A 134 4.72 1.37 -9.26
C ASP A 134 5.13 0.33 -8.20
N SER A 135 6.37 0.43 -7.69
CA SER A 135 6.88 -0.39 -6.59
C SER A 135 6.92 0.39 -5.29
N HIS A 136 6.12 -0.04 -4.31
CA HIS A 136 6.11 0.58 -2.99
C HIS A 136 7.47 0.46 -2.28
N ILE A 137 8.17 -0.67 -2.49
CA ILE A 137 9.53 -0.88 -1.98
C ILE A 137 10.53 0.11 -2.61
N ALA A 138 10.44 0.37 -3.91
CA ALA A 138 11.33 1.32 -4.57
C ALA A 138 11.12 2.75 -4.02
N ILE A 139 9.86 3.17 -3.83
CA ILE A 139 9.51 4.46 -3.22
C ILE A 139 10.13 4.59 -1.82
N LEU A 140 9.92 3.60 -0.95
CA LEU A 140 10.50 3.60 0.40
C LEU A 140 12.02 3.67 0.38
N ASN A 141 12.66 2.91 -0.51
CA ASN A 141 14.11 2.88 -0.62
C ASN A 141 14.66 4.25 -1.06
N ILE A 142 14.06 4.88 -2.07
CA ILE A 142 14.46 6.21 -2.53
C ILE A 142 14.29 7.25 -1.43
N ILE A 143 13.15 7.26 -0.72
CA ILE A 143 12.95 8.16 0.42
C ILE A 143 14.03 7.96 1.48
N SER A 144 14.42 6.71 1.76
CA SER A 144 15.43 6.42 2.79
C SER A 144 16.84 6.93 2.44
N GLN A 145 17.15 7.06 1.15
CA GLN A 145 18.49 7.40 0.64
C GLN A 145 18.62 8.83 0.10
N THR A 146 17.52 9.59 0.04
CA THR A 146 17.49 10.93 -0.58
C THR A 146 16.80 11.94 0.33
N ASP A 147 16.88 13.21 -0.03
CA ASP A 147 16.08 14.27 0.61
C ASP A 147 14.65 14.35 0.02
N PHE A 148 14.18 13.29 -0.64
CA PHE A 148 12.81 13.25 -1.13
C PHE A 148 11.87 12.85 0.00
N ILE A 149 10.66 13.38 -0.08
CA ILE A 149 9.57 13.05 0.84
C ILE A 149 8.47 12.32 0.09
N GLY A 150 7.62 11.57 0.80
CA GLY A 150 6.52 10.86 0.16
C GLY A 150 5.38 10.57 1.11
N PHE A 151 4.21 10.29 0.54
CA PHE A 151 3.06 9.82 1.30
C PHE A 151 2.99 8.30 1.21
N ILE A 152 3.02 7.62 2.35
CA ILE A 152 2.94 6.17 2.43
C ILE A 152 1.87 5.74 3.43
N PRO A 153 1.28 4.54 3.27
CA PRO A 153 0.50 3.91 4.31
C PRO A 153 1.31 3.73 5.60
N LYS A 154 0.74 4.15 6.72
CA LYS A 154 1.36 4.02 8.03
C LYS A 154 1.44 2.55 8.41
N SER A 155 2.65 1.99 8.38
CA SER A 155 2.91 0.67 8.96
C SER A 155 3.29 0.82 10.44
N ARG A 156 2.57 0.13 11.33
CA ARG A 156 2.98 0.03 12.75
C ARG A 156 4.27 -0.80 12.95
N GLN A 157 4.79 -1.42 11.88
CA GLN A 157 5.91 -2.37 11.95
C GLN A 157 7.31 -1.72 11.87
N ALA A 158 7.44 -0.49 11.34
CA ALA A 158 8.74 0.14 11.09
C ALA A 158 9.60 0.41 12.34
N ARG A 159 9.04 0.34 13.57
CA ARG A 159 9.81 0.50 14.81
C ARG A 159 10.64 -0.72 15.22
N ARG A 160 10.46 -1.90 14.61
CA ARG A 160 11.13 -3.15 15.06
C ARG A 160 12.28 -3.65 14.16
N TYR A 161 12.48 -3.10 12.97
CA TYR A 161 13.46 -3.65 11.99
C TYR A 161 14.71 -2.79 11.75
N LEU A 162 14.88 -1.63 12.41
CA LEU A 162 16.03 -0.75 12.20
C LEU A 162 17.00 -0.66 13.39
N THR A 163 17.04 -1.65 14.27
CA THR A 163 18.14 -1.82 15.24
C THR A 163 19.01 -2.99 14.84
N THR A 164 19.88 -2.78 13.86
CA THR A 164 21.22 -3.41 13.75
C THR A 164 21.94 -2.84 12.53
N GLY A 165 23.08 -2.18 12.76
CA GLY A 165 23.98 -1.65 11.73
C GLY A 165 24.52 -0.29 12.13
#